data_AF-A0A8J3V6X7-F1
#
_entry.id   AF-A0A8J3V6X7-F1
#
_cell.length_a   1.000
_cell.length_b   1.000
_cell.length_c   1.000
_cell.angle_alpha   90.00
_cell.angle_beta   90.00
_cell.angle_gamma   90.00
#
_symmetry.space_group_name_H-M   'P 1'
#
loop_
_entity.id
_entity.type
_entity.pdbx_description
1 polymer ?
#
loop_
_entity_poly.entity_id
_entity_poly.type
_entity_poly.pdbx_seq_one_letter_code
_entity_poly.pdbx_strand_id
1 'polypeptide(L)'
;MLHSPPTPAFADLQRNLDYAKRLVEGGKLLSGLGVGSFDVDDLYRAAWVQAVAAIDHWVHEEIYHRAPVIAQQSETAKPRKFLDIQVSMKLFEAVHLGTTSLEVAFRSHLKEALGWRSYQNPNKIREGFAMVSDVQLWPEVAKVLSSDDPDGEKIRHEHVIDEISTIVNRRNKISHEADRDPDRSGQKIPIDADTTYSVIERLEQVARAILVALDGPVQALPPSPETEQIDPELIEETPGDAAEHEARFFAQVADANGRQTATAVRTLLDWWRERGGDTQFSQAASPSCALTIRRGKQSLNMVRLYTTTVEVPFGTLKNRRPFDNPEFREELRQRLNEAPGIDIPATRLELYPTFKIAELTEPDVYNTVVESLIWFSDSVHDPANR
;
A
#
# COMPACT_ATOMS: atom_id res chain seq x y z
N MET A 1 -4.98 15.21 12.28
CA MET A 1 -3.87 14.39 12.81
C MET A 1 -3.12 13.80 11.62
N LEU A 2 -1.79 13.99 11.57
CA LEU A 2 -0.92 13.53 10.47
C LEU A 2 -0.93 11.99 10.46
N HIS A 3 -1.58 11.39 9.48
CA HIS A 3 -1.62 9.94 9.30
C HIS A 3 -0.37 9.48 8.54
N SER A 4 0.24 8.37 8.96
CA SER A 4 1.18 7.62 8.10
C SER A 4 0.54 7.38 6.72
N PRO A 5 1.30 7.47 5.62
CA PRO A 5 0.76 7.13 4.30
C PRO A 5 0.22 5.70 4.32
N PRO A 6 -0.97 5.44 3.75
CA PRO A 6 -1.59 4.12 3.81
C PRO A 6 -0.69 3.08 3.15
N THR A 7 -0.50 1.93 3.80
CA THR A 7 0.22 0.80 3.19
C THR A 7 -0.51 0.37 1.91
N PRO A 8 0.18 -0.25 0.93
CA PRO A 8 -0.48 -0.78 -0.26
C PRO A 8 -1.65 -1.72 0.09
N ALA A 9 -1.48 -2.55 1.14
CA ALA A 9 -2.52 -3.42 1.68
C ALA A 9 -3.73 -2.63 2.21
N PHE A 10 -3.50 -1.49 2.88
CA PHE A 10 -4.59 -0.63 3.35
C PHE A 10 -5.30 0.08 2.20
N ALA A 11 -4.59 0.49 1.15
CA ALA A 11 -5.23 1.03 -0.04
C ALA A 11 -6.11 -0.02 -0.74
N ASP A 12 -5.70 -1.30 -0.74
CA ASP A 12 -6.54 -2.42 -1.18
C ASP A 12 -7.76 -2.63 -0.28
N LEU A 13 -7.62 -2.51 1.04
CA LEU A 13 -8.75 -2.53 1.97
C LEU A 13 -9.80 -1.47 1.58
N GLN A 14 -9.37 -0.22 1.39
CA GLN A 14 -10.27 0.89 1.06
C GLN A 14 -11.03 0.62 -0.25
N ARG A 15 -10.35 0.14 -1.30
CA ARG A 15 -11.01 -0.27 -2.55
C ARG A 15 -12.09 -1.31 -2.34
N ASN A 16 -11.83 -2.31 -1.50
CA ASN A 16 -12.79 -3.38 -1.20
C ASN A 16 -13.97 -2.88 -0.35
N LEU A 17 -13.73 -1.98 0.60
CA LEU A 17 -14.79 -1.36 1.39
C LEU A 17 -15.64 -0.40 0.54
N ASP A 18 -15.05 0.34 -0.38
CA ASP A 18 -15.78 1.19 -1.33
C ASP A 18 -16.61 0.37 -2.31
N TYR A 19 -16.14 -0.83 -2.68
CA TYR A 19 -16.98 -1.79 -3.39
C TYR A 19 -18.18 -2.24 -2.54
N ALA A 20 -17.99 -2.53 -1.25
CA ALA A 20 -19.11 -2.84 -0.35
C ALA A 20 -20.10 -1.67 -0.21
N LYS A 21 -19.61 -0.42 -0.11
CA LYS A 21 -20.47 0.79 -0.10
C LYS A 21 -21.30 0.90 -1.38
N ARG A 22 -20.71 0.62 -2.55
CA ARG A 22 -21.45 0.60 -3.83
C ARG A 22 -22.53 -0.47 -3.90
N LEU A 23 -22.35 -1.62 -3.24
CA LEU A 23 -23.41 -2.62 -3.11
C LEU A 23 -24.60 -2.08 -2.29
N VAL A 24 -24.33 -1.33 -1.22
CA VAL A 24 -25.37 -0.65 -0.43
C VAL A 24 -26.11 0.38 -1.28
N GLU A 25 -25.38 1.22 -2.02
CA GLU A 25 -25.98 2.21 -2.93
C GLU A 25 -26.86 1.54 -4.01
N GLY A 26 -26.37 0.44 -4.60
CA GLY A 26 -27.14 -0.37 -5.53
C GLY A 26 -28.44 -0.89 -4.92
N GLY A 27 -28.39 -1.37 -3.68
CA GLY A 27 -29.59 -1.76 -2.92
C GLY A 27 -30.58 -0.61 -2.73
N LYS A 28 -30.11 0.58 -2.31
CA LYS A 28 -30.96 1.77 -2.16
C LYS A 28 -31.67 2.13 -3.46
N LEU A 29 -30.94 2.11 -4.59
CA LEU A 29 -31.48 2.44 -5.91
C LEU A 29 -32.55 1.43 -6.36
N LEU A 30 -32.28 0.13 -6.22
CA LEU A 30 -33.23 -0.92 -6.62
C LEU A 30 -34.49 -0.92 -5.74
N SER A 31 -34.35 -0.66 -4.44
CA SER A 31 -35.50 -0.46 -3.55
C SER A 31 -36.33 0.74 -3.98
N GLY A 32 -35.69 1.86 -4.37
CA GLY A 32 -36.38 3.05 -4.88
C GLY A 32 -37.13 2.81 -6.20
N LEU A 33 -36.65 1.88 -7.02
CA LEU A 33 -37.30 1.44 -8.26
C LEU A 33 -38.44 0.42 -8.01
N GLY A 34 -38.67 0.00 -6.77
CA GLY A 34 -39.71 -0.97 -6.42
C GLY A 34 -39.45 -2.38 -6.96
N VAL A 35 -38.18 -2.77 -7.11
CA VAL A 35 -37.82 -4.11 -7.58
C VAL A 35 -38.28 -5.16 -6.57
N GLY A 36 -39.14 -6.07 -7.02
CA GLY A 36 -39.67 -7.19 -6.21
C GLY A 36 -39.32 -8.58 -6.75
N SER A 37 -38.44 -8.68 -7.76
CA SER A 37 -38.02 -9.96 -8.32
C SER A 37 -37.09 -10.76 -7.39
N PHE A 38 -36.48 -10.09 -6.40
CA PHE A 38 -35.71 -10.68 -5.31
C PHE A 38 -35.70 -9.75 -4.09
N ASP A 39 -35.22 -10.25 -2.96
CA ASP A 39 -35.06 -9.47 -1.73
C ASP A 39 -33.87 -8.51 -1.86
N VAL A 40 -34.16 -7.21 -2.04
CA VAL A 40 -33.12 -6.17 -2.20
C VAL A 40 -32.19 -6.10 -0.98
N ASP A 41 -32.66 -6.51 0.20
CA ASP A 41 -31.85 -6.56 1.41
C ASP A 41 -30.68 -7.55 1.30
N ASP A 42 -30.72 -8.49 0.36
CA ASP A 42 -29.60 -9.39 0.09
C ASP A 42 -28.38 -8.66 -0.47
N LEU A 43 -28.54 -7.47 -1.06
CA LEU A 43 -27.40 -6.61 -1.42
C LEU A 43 -26.71 -6.03 -0.18
N TYR A 44 -27.47 -5.70 0.86
CA TYR A 44 -26.91 -5.25 2.14
C TYR A 44 -26.19 -6.41 2.85
N ARG A 45 -26.75 -7.62 2.80
CA ARG A 45 -26.09 -8.84 3.31
C ARG A 45 -24.79 -9.14 2.56
N ALA A 46 -24.79 -9.01 1.24
CA ALA A 46 -23.59 -9.17 0.42
C ALA A 46 -22.52 -8.11 0.75
N ALA A 47 -22.94 -6.85 0.90
CA ALA A 47 -22.04 -5.76 1.31
C ALA A 47 -21.40 -6.03 2.68
N TRP A 48 -22.17 -6.53 3.64
CA TRP A 48 -21.68 -6.89 4.97
C TRP A 48 -20.62 -8.00 4.90
N VAL A 49 -20.89 -9.08 4.15
CA VAL A 49 -19.94 -10.18 3.96
C VAL A 49 -18.67 -9.69 3.27
N GLN A 50 -18.81 -8.86 2.24
CA GLN A 50 -17.68 -8.27 1.51
C GLN A 50 -16.78 -7.42 2.41
N ALA A 51 -17.37 -6.59 3.27
CA ALA A 51 -16.59 -5.72 4.15
C ALA A 51 -15.78 -6.49 5.19
N VAL A 52 -16.36 -7.55 5.77
CA VAL A 52 -15.65 -8.41 6.72
C VAL A 52 -14.55 -9.22 6.03
N ALA A 53 -14.79 -9.69 4.79
CA ALA A 53 -13.77 -10.36 3.98
C ALA A 53 -12.61 -9.42 3.60
N ALA A 54 -12.91 -8.14 3.36
CA ALA A 54 -11.90 -7.12 3.08
C ALA A 54 -10.95 -6.93 4.27
N ILE A 55 -11.47 -6.90 5.50
CA ILE A 55 -10.68 -6.83 6.74
C ILE A 55 -9.79 -8.07 6.91
N ASP A 56 -10.35 -9.28 6.71
CA ASP A 56 -9.59 -10.53 6.77
C ASP A 56 -8.37 -10.50 5.86
N HIS A 57 -8.62 -10.18 4.59
CA HIS A 57 -7.58 -10.12 3.57
C HIS A 57 -6.52 -9.05 3.89
N TRP A 58 -6.95 -7.87 4.33
CA TRP A 58 -6.03 -6.80 4.70
C TRP A 58 -5.09 -7.20 5.85
N VAL A 59 -5.61 -7.83 6.91
CA VAL A 59 -4.78 -8.28 8.04
C VAL A 59 -3.71 -9.26 7.58
N HIS A 60 -4.05 -10.18 6.66
CA HIS A 60 -3.06 -11.07 6.04
C HIS A 60 -1.96 -10.29 5.33
N GLU A 61 -2.32 -9.42 4.38
CA GLU A 61 -1.33 -8.69 3.58
C GLU A 61 -0.48 -7.74 4.43
N GLU A 62 -1.05 -7.14 5.47
CA GLU A 62 -0.29 -6.31 6.41
C GLU A 62 0.75 -7.12 7.19
N ILE A 63 0.41 -8.34 7.64
CA ILE A 63 1.37 -9.26 8.28
C ILE A 63 2.44 -9.70 7.27
N TYR A 64 2.04 -10.07 6.06
CA TYR A 64 2.96 -10.51 4.99
C TYR A 64 3.90 -9.40 4.51
N HIS A 65 3.51 -8.14 4.68
CA HIS A 65 4.33 -6.98 4.40
C HIS A 65 5.29 -6.69 5.55
N ARG A 66 4.79 -6.61 6.79
CA ARG A 66 5.61 -6.20 7.96
C ARG A 66 6.62 -7.27 8.40
N ALA A 67 6.24 -8.54 8.39
CA ALA A 67 7.10 -9.60 8.94
C ALA A 67 8.44 -9.75 8.17
N PRO A 68 8.51 -9.71 6.83
CA PRO A 68 9.79 -9.69 6.11
C PRO A 68 10.66 -8.47 6.42
N VAL A 69 10.07 -7.28 6.59
CA VAL A 69 10.79 -6.06 6.98
C VAL A 69 11.45 -6.26 8.35
N ILE A 70 10.70 -6.78 9.33
CA ILE A 70 11.23 -7.11 10.67
C ILE A 70 12.32 -8.19 10.60
N ALA A 71 12.18 -9.17 9.69
CA ALA A 71 13.16 -10.23 9.52
C ALA A 71 14.54 -9.67 9.10
N GLN A 72 14.55 -8.67 8.22
CA GLN A 72 15.76 -8.05 7.67
C GLN A 72 16.44 -7.06 8.63
N GLN A 73 15.71 -6.51 9.61
CA GLN A 73 16.30 -5.62 10.61
C GLN A 73 17.20 -6.41 11.58
N SER A 74 18.45 -5.96 11.73
CA SER A 74 19.46 -6.58 12.61
C SER A 74 19.60 -5.88 13.97
N GLU A 75 19.22 -4.60 14.07
CA GLU A 75 19.52 -3.74 15.23
C GLU A 75 18.31 -3.42 16.12
N THR A 76 17.08 -3.70 15.65
CA THR A 76 15.85 -3.47 16.41
C THR A 76 15.43 -4.72 17.17
N ALA A 77 14.89 -4.52 18.39
CA ALA A 77 14.28 -5.61 19.14
C ALA A 77 13.07 -6.14 18.36
N LYS A 78 13.06 -7.45 18.09
CA LYS A 78 11.98 -8.11 17.35
C LYS A 78 10.82 -8.45 18.30
N PRO A 79 9.56 -8.41 17.83
CA PRO A 79 8.41 -8.79 18.64
C PRO A 79 8.57 -10.19 19.21
N ARG A 80 8.11 -10.44 20.44
CA ARG A 80 8.31 -11.75 21.08
C ARG A 80 7.70 -12.88 20.26
N LYS A 81 6.51 -12.67 19.69
CA LYS A 81 5.84 -13.67 18.85
C LYS A 81 6.45 -13.83 17.46
N PHE A 82 7.22 -12.85 17.00
CA PHE A 82 8.00 -12.98 15.77
C PHE A 82 9.07 -14.07 15.92
N LEU A 83 9.75 -14.11 17.08
CA LEU A 83 10.82 -15.07 17.36
C LEU A 83 10.31 -16.52 17.48
N ASP A 84 9.01 -16.72 17.73
CA ASP A 84 8.38 -18.04 17.80
C ASP A 84 8.14 -18.64 16.38
N ILE A 85 8.25 -17.85 15.31
CA ILE A 85 7.97 -18.29 13.94
C ILE A 85 8.98 -19.36 13.51
N GLN A 86 8.47 -20.55 13.19
CA GLN A 86 9.29 -21.68 12.78
C GLN A 86 9.48 -21.67 11.26
N VAL A 87 10.73 -21.69 10.81
CA VAL A 87 11.08 -21.81 9.37
C VAL A 87 11.63 -23.20 9.07
N SER A 88 11.37 -23.71 7.87
CA SER A 88 11.90 -25.00 7.44
C SER A 88 13.39 -24.91 7.09
N MET A 89 14.12 -26.03 7.22
CA MET A 89 15.52 -26.10 6.76
C MET A 89 15.64 -25.80 5.25
N LYS A 90 14.64 -26.21 4.46
CA LYS A 90 14.55 -25.89 3.03
C LYS A 90 14.52 -24.39 2.78
N LEU A 91 13.74 -23.63 3.58
CA LEU A 91 13.70 -22.18 3.48
C LEU A 91 15.06 -21.59 3.83
N PHE A 92 15.63 -22.03 4.95
CA PHE A 92 16.94 -21.56 5.41
C PHE A 92 18.02 -21.80 4.35
N GLU A 93 18.13 -23.01 3.80
CA GLU A 93 19.10 -23.34 2.75
C GLU A 93 18.90 -22.49 1.49
N ALA A 94 17.65 -22.30 1.05
CA ALA A 94 17.36 -21.50 -0.14
C ALA A 94 17.80 -20.04 0.02
N VAL A 95 17.64 -19.47 1.23
CA VAL A 95 18.11 -18.12 1.54
C VAL A 95 19.64 -18.10 1.73
N HIS A 96 20.19 -19.06 2.47
CA HIS A 96 21.63 -19.13 2.77
C HIS A 96 22.49 -19.34 1.52
N LEU A 97 22.02 -20.16 0.58
CA LEU A 97 22.66 -20.41 -0.71
C LEU A 97 22.35 -19.31 -1.75
N GLY A 98 21.57 -18.29 -1.40
CA GLY A 98 21.22 -17.20 -2.30
C GLY A 98 20.31 -17.61 -3.46
N THR A 99 19.62 -18.75 -3.36
CA THR A 99 18.66 -19.21 -4.39
C THR A 99 17.39 -18.34 -4.40
N THR A 100 17.06 -17.71 -3.27
CA THR A 100 15.96 -16.74 -3.15
C THR A 100 16.26 -15.74 -2.04
N SER A 101 15.64 -14.56 -2.09
CA SER A 101 15.81 -13.57 -1.01
C SER A 101 15.02 -13.98 0.25
N LEU A 102 15.50 -13.54 1.42
CA LEU A 102 14.77 -13.72 2.68
C LEU A 102 13.34 -13.18 2.58
N GLU A 103 13.16 -12.04 1.90
CA GLU A 103 11.84 -11.44 1.73
C GLU A 103 10.85 -12.37 1.02
N VAL A 104 11.25 -12.88 -0.16
CA VAL A 104 10.39 -13.70 -1.01
C VAL A 104 10.13 -15.05 -0.35
N ALA A 105 11.18 -15.69 0.18
CA ALA A 105 11.06 -16.97 0.88
C ALA A 105 10.18 -16.87 2.12
N PHE A 106 10.43 -15.86 2.97
CA PHE A 106 9.71 -15.73 4.23
C PHE A 106 8.25 -15.30 4.00
N ARG A 107 7.99 -14.38 3.07
CA ARG A 107 6.62 -14.02 2.67
C ARG A 107 5.86 -15.24 2.16
N SER A 108 6.47 -16.05 1.29
CA SER A 108 5.84 -17.26 0.74
C SER A 108 5.53 -18.27 1.85
N HIS A 109 6.46 -18.46 2.78
CA HIS A 109 6.27 -19.32 3.94
C HIS A 109 5.15 -18.84 4.85
N LEU A 110 5.04 -17.53 5.11
CA LEU A 110 3.94 -16.97 5.89
C LEU A 110 2.59 -17.16 5.19
N LYS A 111 2.53 -17.00 3.86
CA LYS A 111 1.32 -17.28 3.07
C LYS A 111 0.87 -18.72 3.21
N GLU A 112 1.79 -19.68 3.16
CA GLU A 112 1.49 -21.10 3.36
C GLU A 112 1.07 -21.40 4.82
N ALA A 113 1.80 -20.87 5.79
CA ALA A 113 1.60 -21.17 7.20
C ALA A 113 0.35 -20.51 7.81
N LEU A 114 0.00 -19.31 7.34
CA LEU A 114 -1.07 -18.49 7.89
C LEU A 114 -2.31 -18.43 6.99
N GLY A 115 -2.21 -18.68 5.68
CA GLY A 115 -3.28 -18.43 4.72
C GLY A 115 -4.60 -19.20 4.93
N TRP A 116 -4.59 -20.27 5.74
CA TRP A 116 -5.79 -21.00 6.13
C TRP A 116 -6.49 -20.41 7.37
N ARG A 117 -5.82 -19.52 8.11
CA ARG A 117 -6.38 -18.85 9.28
C ARG A 117 -7.27 -17.70 8.82
N SER A 118 -8.35 -17.44 9.53
CA SER A 118 -9.16 -16.24 9.30
C SER A 118 -8.87 -15.20 10.38
N TYR A 119 -8.69 -13.96 9.93
CA TYR A 119 -8.43 -12.77 10.74
C TYR A 119 -9.64 -11.84 10.76
N GLN A 120 -10.80 -12.39 11.09
CA GLN A 120 -12.02 -11.60 11.26
C GLN A 120 -12.35 -11.37 12.73
N ASN A 121 -12.19 -12.40 13.56
CA ASN A 121 -12.45 -12.30 14.99
C ASN A 121 -11.38 -11.41 15.68
N PRO A 122 -11.75 -10.53 16.63
CA PRO A 122 -10.80 -9.64 17.31
C PRO A 122 -9.62 -10.35 17.99
N ASN A 123 -9.85 -11.53 18.58
CA ASN A 123 -8.77 -12.30 19.20
C ASN A 123 -7.77 -12.80 18.16
N LYS A 124 -8.27 -13.22 16.99
CA LYS A 124 -7.43 -13.68 15.87
C LYS A 124 -6.65 -12.54 15.24
N ILE A 125 -7.28 -11.38 15.04
CA ILE A 125 -6.60 -10.17 14.57
C ILE A 125 -5.44 -9.81 15.51
N ARG A 126 -5.69 -9.79 16.82
CA ARG A 126 -4.66 -9.57 17.85
C ARG A 126 -3.54 -10.60 17.81
N GLU A 127 -3.88 -11.88 17.73
CA GLU A 127 -2.88 -12.97 17.59
C GLU A 127 -2.04 -12.82 16.31
N GLY A 128 -2.68 -12.39 15.21
CA GLY A 128 -2.05 -12.09 13.93
C GLY A 128 -1.00 -10.99 14.06
N PHE A 129 -1.43 -9.82 14.52
CA PHE A 129 -0.55 -8.66 14.64
C PHE A 129 0.52 -8.80 15.72
N ALA A 130 0.32 -9.65 16.74
CA ALA A 130 1.36 -9.94 17.72
C ALA A 130 2.66 -10.46 17.06
N MET A 131 2.57 -11.13 15.91
CA MET A 131 3.74 -11.58 15.14
C MET A 131 4.57 -10.43 14.58
N VAL A 132 4.03 -9.22 14.49
CA VAL A 132 4.69 -8.05 13.87
C VAL A 132 4.74 -6.82 14.77
N SER A 133 4.17 -6.87 15.98
CA SER A 133 4.24 -5.82 16.99
C SER A 133 3.95 -6.37 18.38
N ASP A 134 4.64 -5.87 19.41
CA ASP A 134 4.35 -6.22 20.82
C ASP A 134 3.30 -5.29 21.46
N VAL A 135 2.68 -4.39 20.68
CA VAL A 135 1.67 -3.46 21.17
C VAL A 135 0.47 -4.21 21.78
N GLN A 136 -0.07 -3.66 22.87
CA GLN A 136 -1.38 -4.08 23.37
C GLN A 136 -2.46 -3.55 22.43
N LEU A 137 -2.76 -4.32 21.37
CA LEU A 137 -3.54 -3.87 20.22
C LEU A 137 -4.85 -3.17 20.59
N TRP A 138 -5.78 -3.86 21.26
CA TRP A 138 -7.11 -3.31 21.51
C TRP A 138 -7.11 -2.10 22.46
N PRO A 139 -6.33 -2.09 23.56
CA PRO A 139 -6.13 -0.88 24.36
C PRO A 139 -5.66 0.33 23.55
N GLU A 140 -4.64 0.17 22.69
CA GLU A 140 -4.14 1.29 21.89
C GLU A 140 -5.12 1.70 20.78
N VAL A 141 -5.80 0.76 20.13
CA VAL A 141 -6.87 1.06 19.16
C VAL A 141 -7.98 1.89 19.79
N ALA A 142 -8.44 1.51 20.99
CA ALA A 142 -9.49 2.24 21.70
C ALA A 142 -9.04 3.66 22.08
N LYS A 143 -7.77 3.82 22.46
CA LYS A 143 -7.16 5.13 22.73
C LYS A 143 -7.08 5.99 21.46
N VAL A 144 -6.70 5.42 20.32
CA VAL A 144 -6.68 6.13 19.03
C VAL A 144 -8.09 6.59 18.65
N LEU A 145 -9.09 5.69 18.71
CA LEU A 145 -10.48 6.04 18.41
C LEU A 145 -11.04 7.10 19.38
N SER A 146 -10.61 7.09 20.65
CA SER A 146 -10.98 8.10 21.65
C SER A 146 -10.28 9.46 21.47
N SER A 147 -9.33 9.54 20.54
CA SER A 147 -8.61 10.78 20.22
C SER A 147 -9.25 11.54 19.07
N ASP A 148 -10.08 10.85 18.27
CA ASP A 148 -10.84 11.46 17.17
C ASP A 148 -11.97 12.37 17.66
N ASP A 149 -12.48 12.12 18.88
CA ASP A 149 -13.42 13.00 19.60
C ASP A 149 -12.89 13.30 21.01
N PRO A 150 -12.09 14.39 21.17
CA PRO A 150 -11.47 14.73 22.45
C PRO A 150 -12.48 15.05 23.56
N ASP A 151 -13.65 15.57 23.20
CA ASP A 151 -14.72 15.99 24.11
C ASP A 151 -15.72 14.85 24.37
N GLY A 152 -15.63 13.75 23.61
CA GLY A 152 -16.46 12.55 23.72
C GLY A 152 -16.08 11.60 24.86
N GLU A 153 -16.97 10.63 25.12
CA GLU A 153 -16.71 9.58 26.10
C GLU A 153 -15.55 8.68 25.64
N LYS A 154 -14.63 8.37 26.57
CA LYS A 154 -13.51 7.48 26.28
C LYS A 154 -14.01 6.08 25.93
N ILE A 155 -13.65 5.62 24.74
CA ILE A 155 -14.01 4.30 24.23
C ILE A 155 -13.18 3.26 24.98
N ARG A 156 -13.89 2.31 25.61
CA ARG A 156 -13.26 1.13 26.23
C ARG A 156 -12.93 0.09 25.17
N HIS A 157 -11.79 -0.59 25.30
CA HIS A 157 -11.35 -1.57 24.31
C HIS A 157 -12.26 -2.79 24.22
N GLU A 158 -12.92 -3.17 25.32
CA GLU A 158 -13.94 -4.22 25.36
C GLU A 158 -15.11 -3.88 24.43
N HIS A 159 -15.51 -2.60 24.36
CA HIS A 159 -16.59 -2.16 23.48
C HIS A 159 -16.22 -2.33 22.00
N VAL A 160 -14.97 -2.01 21.63
CA VAL A 160 -14.47 -2.22 20.26
C VAL A 160 -14.46 -3.71 19.90
N ILE A 161 -14.03 -4.57 20.84
CA ILE A 161 -14.02 -6.02 20.66
C ILE A 161 -15.45 -6.57 20.49
N ASP A 162 -16.39 -6.15 21.32
CA ASP A 162 -17.78 -6.59 21.28
C ASP A 162 -18.48 -6.17 19.99
N GLU A 163 -18.22 -4.95 19.53
CA GLU A 163 -18.74 -4.40 18.28
C GLU A 163 -18.27 -5.21 17.07
N ILE A 164 -16.95 -5.41 16.92
CA ILE A 164 -16.40 -6.22 15.82
C ILE A 164 -16.88 -7.67 15.91
N SER A 165 -16.96 -8.23 17.12
CA SER A 165 -17.48 -9.59 17.33
C SER A 165 -18.93 -9.72 16.87
N THR A 166 -19.77 -8.71 17.14
CA THR A 166 -21.15 -8.64 16.67
C THR A 166 -21.20 -8.61 15.14
N ILE A 167 -20.34 -7.81 14.50
CA ILE A 167 -20.24 -7.72 13.04
C ILE A 167 -19.86 -9.05 12.40
N VAL A 168 -18.86 -9.74 12.96
CA VAL A 168 -18.39 -11.05 12.47
C VAL A 168 -19.44 -12.14 12.71
N ASN A 169 -20.11 -12.14 13.87
CA ASN A 169 -21.18 -13.09 14.15
C ASN A 169 -22.35 -12.91 13.17
N ARG A 170 -22.69 -11.67 12.83
CA ARG A 170 -23.67 -11.37 11.78
C ARG A 170 -23.24 -11.92 10.42
N ARG A 171 -21.97 -11.73 10.02
CA ARG A 171 -21.40 -12.31 8.79
C ARG A 171 -21.55 -13.83 8.77
N ASN A 172 -21.24 -14.51 9.88
CA ASN A 172 -21.38 -15.96 9.99
C ASN A 172 -22.83 -16.40 9.79
N LYS A 173 -23.79 -15.70 10.41
CA LYS A 173 -25.22 -15.97 10.20
C LYS A 173 -25.63 -15.82 8.74
N ILE A 174 -25.21 -14.75 8.08
CA ILE A 174 -25.49 -14.50 6.66
C ILE A 174 -24.92 -15.62 5.79
N SER A 175 -23.64 -15.95 5.97
CA SER A 175 -22.92 -16.85 5.07
C SER A 175 -23.17 -18.34 5.33
N HIS A 176 -23.46 -18.73 6.57
CA HIS A 176 -23.52 -20.15 6.97
C HIS A 176 -24.89 -20.58 7.50
N GLU A 177 -25.71 -19.66 8.00
CA GLU A 177 -27.01 -19.96 8.64
C GLU A 177 -28.21 -19.37 7.85
N ALA A 178 -27.98 -18.93 6.61
CA ALA A 178 -28.97 -18.27 5.75
C ALA A 178 -29.68 -17.08 6.41
N ASP A 179 -28.99 -16.45 7.37
CA ASP A 179 -29.42 -15.27 8.10
C ASP A 179 -30.74 -15.38 8.89
N ARG A 180 -31.11 -16.59 9.32
CA ARG A 180 -32.42 -16.85 9.94
C ARG A 180 -32.62 -16.10 11.26
N ASP A 181 -33.81 -15.55 11.43
CA ASP A 181 -34.25 -14.88 12.65
C ASP A 181 -34.77 -15.92 13.66
N PRO A 182 -34.14 -16.05 14.84
CA PRO A 182 -34.57 -17.02 15.86
C PRO A 182 -35.93 -16.66 16.47
N ASP A 183 -36.30 -15.37 16.48
CA ASP A 183 -37.54 -14.87 17.06
C ASP A 183 -38.67 -14.84 16.02
N ARG A 184 -38.33 -14.92 14.72
CA ARG A 184 -39.29 -14.89 13.60
C ARG A 184 -39.08 -16.07 12.65
N SER A 185 -39.82 -17.14 12.91
CA SER A 185 -39.77 -18.37 12.12
C SER A 185 -39.92 -18.11 10.61
N GLY A 186 -38.97 -18.62 9.84
CA GLY A 186 -38.96 -18.51 8.37
C GLY A 186 -38.46 -17.16 7.83
N GLN A 187 -38.24 -16.14 8.66
CA GLN A 187 -37.72 -14.84 8.23
C GLN A 187 -36.20 -14.78 8.39
N LYS A 188 -35.59 -13.86 7.65
CA LYS A 188 -34.20 -13.43 7.88
C LYS A 188 -34.20 -12.30 8.90
N ILE A 189 -33.11 -12.14 9.63
CA ILE A 189 -32.94 -11.00 10.54
C ILE A 189 -32.95 -9.71 9.69
N PRO A 190 -33.69 -8.66 10.10
CA PRO A 190 -33.76 -7.40 9.39
C PRO A 190 -32.37 -6.78 9.17
N ILE A 191 -32.20 -6.12 8.04
CA ILE A 191 -31.01 -5.35 7.69
C ILE A 191 -31.44 -4.18 6.82
N ASP A 192 -30.84 -3.03 7.04
CA ASP A 192 -31.11 -1.84 6.25
C ASP A 192 -29.80 -1.22 5.74
N ALA A 193 -29.96 -0.32 4.78
CA ALA A 193 -28.86 0.28 4.09
C ALA A 193 -28.00 1.18 4.99
N ASP A 194 -28.62 1.92 5.93
CA ASP A 194 -27.91 2.88 6.77
C ASP A 194 -27.09 2.14 7.83
N THR A 195 -27.68 1.16 8.51
CA THR A 195 -26.97 0.27 9.44
C THR A 195 -25.79 -0.42 8.76
N THR A 196 -25.99 -0.94 7.54
CA THR A 196 -24.93 -1.62 6.79
C THR A 196 -23.81 -0.65 6.41
N TYR A 197 -24.15 0.55 5.96
CA TYR A 197 -23.16 1.57 5.60
C TYR A 197 -22.32 2.00 6.82
N SER A 198 -22.97 2.29 7.96
CA SER A 198 -22.27 2.64 9.19
C SER A 198 -21.33 1.54 9.68
N VAL A 199 -21.71 0.27 9.50
CA VAL A 199 -20.82 -0.87 9.83
C VAL A 199 -19.59 -0.89 8.95
N ILE A 200 -19.71 -0.61 7.66
CA ILE A 200 -18.56 -0.55 6.73
C ILE A 200 -17.63 0.59 7.14
N GLU A 201 -18.16 1.79 7.40
CA GLU A 201 -17.37 2.93 7.85
C GLU A 201 -16.67 2.64 9.18
N ARG A 202 -17.37 1.95 10.09
CA ARG A 202 -16.83 1.58 11.38
C ARG A 202 -15.66 0.59 11.27
N LEU A 203 -15.77 -0.42 10.41
CA LEU A 203 -14.66 -1.33 10.13
C LEU A 203 -13.46 -0.58 9.55
N GLU A 204 -13.68 0.40 8.67
CA GLU A 204 -12.62 1.23 8.11
C GLU A 204 -11.92 2.10 9.19
N GLN A 205 -12.70 2.69 10.10
CA GLN A 205 -12.18 3.46 11.24
C GLN A 205 -11.33 2.59 12.17
N VAL A 206 -11.82 1.40 12.52
CA VAL A 206 -11.06 0.44 13.33
C VAL A 206 -9.77 0.03 12.63
N ALA A 207 -9.81 -0.25 11.33
CA ALA A 207 -8.62 -0.63 10.56
C ALA A 207 -7.57 0.50 10.53
N ARG A 208 -8.00 1.76 10.35
CA ARG A 208 -7.10 2.93 10.50
C ARG A 208 -6.49 2.99 11.90
N ALA A 209 -7.31 2.85 12.93
CA ALA A 209 -6.83 2.90 14.31
C ALA A 209 -5.85 1.77 14.64
N ILE A 210 -6.04 0.59 14.04
CA ILE A 210 -5.07 -0.52 14.10
C ILE A 210 -3.73 -0.10 13.48
N LEU A 211 -3.72 0.50 12.28
CA LEU A 211 -2.46 0.97 11.68
C LEU A 211 -1.72 1.95 12.58
N VAL A 212 -2.43 2.95 13.10
CA VAL A 212 -1.86 3.93 14.03
C VAL A 212 -1.32 3.26 15.29
N ALA A 213 -2.05 2.30 15.86
CA ALA A 213 -1.60 1.55 17.02
C ALA A 213 -0.35 0.69 16.73
N LEU A 214 -0.24 0.11 15.54
CA LEU A 214 0.89 -0.73 15.13
C LEU A 214 2.16 0.09 14.85
N ASP A 215 2.01 1.29 14.28
CA ASP A 215 3.12 2.20 14.00
C ASP A 215 3.67 2.85 15.30
N GLY A 216 2.89 2.81 16.39
CA GLY A 216 3.25 3.34 17.71
C GLY A 216 3.01 4.85 17.85
N PRO A 217 3.16 5.43 19.06
CA PRO A 217 3.26 6.88 19.19
C PRO A 217 4.50 7.34 18.43
N VAL A 218 4.40 8.42 17.65
CA VAL A 218 5.55 9.09 17.05
C VAL A 218 6.59 9.30 18.15
N GLN A 219 7.67 8.51 18.15
CA GLN A 219 8.80 8.82 19.01
C GLN A 219 9.34 10.15 18.52
N ALA A 220 9.37 11.13 19.42
CA ALA A 220 10.04 12.40 19.19
C ALA A 220 11.53 12.11 18.96
N LEU A 221 11.89 11.87 17.71
CA LEU A 221 13.18 12.29 17.20
C LEU A 221 13.32 13.79 17.47
N PRO A 222 14.53 14.29 17.81
CA PRO A 222 14.75 15.73 17.93
C PRO A 222 14.20 16.40 16.66
N PRO A 223 13.53 17.56 16.79
CA PRO A 223 12.60 18.06 15.79
C PRO A 223 13.28 18.10 14.41
N SER A 224 12.93 17.11 13.58
CA SER A 224 12.97 17.28 12.14
C SER A 224 11.97 18.39 11.84
N PRO A 225 12.39 19.46 11.14
CA PRO A 225 11.54 20.60 10.93
C PRO A 225 10.26 20.17 10.22
N GLU A 226 9.20 20.74 10.76
CA GLU A 226 7.81 20.37 10.63
C GLU A 226 7.33 20.13 9.20
N THR A 227 6.42 19.17 9.08
CA THR A 227 5.59 18.94 7.89
C THR A 227 4.55 20.04 7.81
N GLU A 228 4.99 21.25 7.44
CA GLU A 228 4.10 22.18 6.74
C GLU A 228 3.65 21.52 5.43
N GLN A 229 2.45 21.84 4.99
CA GLN A 229 2.00 21.57 3.63
C GLN A 229 2.90 22.36 2.67
N ILE A 230 4.05 21.77 2.33
CA ILE A 230 5.04 22.38 1.46
C ILE A 230 4.78 21.83 0.05
N ASP A 231 4.40 22.75 -0.83
CA ASP A 231 4.51 22.62 -2.29
C ASP A 231 5.84 21.89 -2.62
N PRO A 232 5.93 20.88 -3.51
CA PRO A 232 7.08 19.97 -3.63
C PRO A 232 8.36 20.61 -4.21
N GLU A 233 8.58 21.89 -3.95
CA GLU A 233 9.71 22.67 -4.41
C GLU A 233 10.78 22.74 -3.30
N LEU A 234 11.80 21.89 -3.49
CA LEU A 234 13.11 21.88 -2.82
C LEU A 234 13.13 21.73 -1.29
N ILE A 235 13.31 20.49 -0.83
CA ILE A 235 14.20 20.26 0.31
C ILE A 235 15.61 20.18 -0.30
N GLU A 236 16.44 21.20 -0.09
CA GLU A 236 17.87 21.10 -0.41
C GLU A 236 18.50 20.09 0.55
N GLU A 237 18.83 18.90 0.05
CA GLU A 237 19.64 17.93 0.79
C GLU A 237 21.04 18.51 1.02
N THR A 238 21.54 18.42 2.26
CA THR A 238 22.93 18.74 2.57
C THR A 238 23.85 17.81 1.77
N PRO A 239 24.92 18.31 1.12
CA PRO A 239 25.74 17.51 0.19
C PRO A 239 26.31 16.20 0.77
N GLY A 240 26.48 16.11 2.09
CA GLY A 240 26.96 14.91 2.78
C GLY A 240 25.94 13.77 2.82
N ASP A 241 24.66 14.07 3.02
CA ASP A 241 23.61 13.07 3.20
C ASP A 241 23.17 12.47 1.86
N ALA A 242 23.12 13.32 0.81
CA ALA A 242 22.82 12.88 -0.56
C ALA A 242 23.83 11.83 -1.07
N ALA A 243 25.12 12.04 -0.78
CA ALA A 243 26.19 11.11 -1.17
C ALA A 243 26.08 9.76 -0.44
N GLU A 244 25.69 9.76 0.84
CA GLU A 244 25.48 8.53 1.60
C GLU A 244 24.25 7.75 1.11
N HIS A 245 23.15 8.44 0.83
CA HIS A 245 21.94 7.83 0.27
C HIS A 245 22.15 7.23 -1.11
N GLU A 246 22.90 7.93 -1.98
CA GLU A 246 23.29 7.44 -3.29
C GLU A 246 24.18 6.20 -3.18
N ALA A 247 25.20 6.22 -2.31
CA ALA A 247 26.07 5.07 -2.08
C ALA A 247 25.29 3.84 -1.58
N ARG A 248 24.38 4.05 -0.63
CA ARG A 248 23.50 2.99 -0.08
C ARG A 248 22.58 2.42 -1.16
N PHE A 249 21.97 3.27 -1.98
CA PHE A 249 21.12 2.82 -3.08
C PHE A 249 21.89 1.94 -4.07
N PHE A 250 23.07 2.38 -4.52
CA PHE A 250 23.87 1.59 -5.46
C PHE A 250 24.40 0.28 -4.87
N ALA A 251 24.76 0.26 -3.59
CA ALA A 251 25.15 -0.97 -2.90
C ALA A 251 24.02 -2.00 -2.93
N GLN A 252 22.77 -1.57 -2.66
CA GLN A 252 21.62 -2.46 -2.66
C GLN A 252 21.18 -2.90 -4.06
N VAL A 253 21.27 -2.02 -5.07
CA VAL A 253 21.03 -2.41 -6.47
C VAL A 253 22.05 -3.47 -6.93
N ALA A 254 23.32 -3.28 -6.57
CA ALA A 254 24.39 -4.22 -6.92
C ALA A 254 24.23 -5.58 -6.21
N ASP A 255 23.79 -5.57 -4.96
CA ASP A 255 23.52 -6.77 -4.18
C ASP A 255 22.32 -7.56 -4.75
N ALA A 256 21.23 -6.87 -5.08
CA ALA A 256 20.01 -7.52 -5.55
C ALA A 256 20.03 -7.94 -7.03
N ASN A 257 20.75 -7.21 -7.90
CA ASN A 257 20.67 -7.40 -9.37
C ASN A 257 22.05 -7.48 -10.05
N GLY A 258 23.12 -7.52 -9.28
CA GLY A 258 24.49 -7.57 -9.79
C GLY A 258 25.07 -6.21 -10.20
N ARG A 259 26.40 -6.18 -10.31
CA ARG A 259 27.17 -4.97 -10.60
C ARG A 259 26.82 -4.32 -11.95
N GLN A 260 26.47 -5.11 -12.96
CA GLN A 260 26.11 -4.59 -14.29
C GLN A 260 24.86 -3.71 -14.22
N THR A 261 23.82 -4.16 -13.50
CA THR A 261 22.61 -3.36 -13.27
C THR A 261 22.92 -2.07 -12.52
N ALA A 262 23.73 -2.13 -11.46
CA ALA A 262 24.14 -0.93 -10.73
C ALA A 262 24.96 0.04 -11.60
N THR A 263 25.78 -0.47 -12.52
CA THR A 263 26.49 0.35 -13.51
C THR A 263 25.53 1.01 -14.48
N ALA A 264 24.59 0.25 -15.08
CA ALA A 264 23.61 0.80 -16.01
C ALA A 264 22.76 1.90 -15.35
N VAL A 265 22.28 1.67 -14.13
CA VAL A 265 21.55 2.68 -13.35
C VAL A 265 22.39 3.93 -13.11
N ARG A 266 23.68 3.77 -12.78
CA ARG A 266 24.58 4.90 -12.56
C ARG A 266 24.78 5.72 -13.82
N THR A 267 25.04 5.05 -14.94
CA THR A 267 25.16 5.71 -16.25
C THR A 267 23.89 6.48 -16.61
N LEU A 268 22.71 5.94 -16.29
CA LEU A 268 21.45 6.64 -16.51
C LEU A 268 21.31 7.90 -15.64
N LEU A 269 21.65 7.81 -14.35
CA LEU A 269 21.61 8.95 -13.44
C LEU A 269 22.60 10.05 -13.84
N ASP A 270 23.83 9.66 -14.18
CA ASP A 270 24.87 10.60 -14.61
C ASP A 270 24.45 11.30 -15.91
N TRP A 271 23.96 10.54 -16.89
CA TRP A 271 23.42 11.10 -18.13
C TRP A 271 22.25 12.07 -17.88
N TRP A 272 21.35 11.73 -16.96
CA TRP A 272 20.20 12.59 -16.63
C TRP A 272 20.65 13.91 -16.00
N ARG A 273 21.62 13.87 -15.08
CA ARG A 273 22.23 15.04 -14.45
C ARG A 273 22.93 15.94 -15.46
N GLU A 274 23.69 15.36 -16.39
CA GLU A 274 24.36 16.10 -17.47
C GLU A 274 23.38 16.84 -18.39
N ARG A 275 22.15 16.33 -18.52
CA ARG A 275 21.06 16.97 -19.29
C ARG A 275 20.35 18.09 -18.51
N GLY A 276 20.72 18.35 -17.26
CA GLY A 276 20.06 19.32 -16.39
C GLY A 276 18.85 18.77 -15.63
N GLY A 277 18.66 17.45 -15.64
CA GLY A 277 17.76 16.75 -14.73
C GLY A 277 18.36 16.66 -13.32
N ASP A 278 17.51 16.43 -12.33
CA ASP A 278 17.91 16.26 -10.94
C ASP A 278 17.64 14.81 -10.49
N THR A 279 18.34 14.36 -9.45
CA THR A 279 18.19 13.01 -8.87
C THR A 279 17.92 13.11 -7.40
N GLN A 280 16.80 12.55 -6.95
CA GLN A 280 16.39 12.62 -5.54
C GLN A 280 16.39 11.23 -4.93
N PHE A 281 17.30 10.98 -3.98
CA PHE A 281 17.36 9.73 -3.24
C PHE A 281 16.45 9.78 -2.02
N SER A 282 15.84 8.65 -1.65
CA SER A 282 15.00 8.60 -0.47
C SER A 282 15.80 8.37 0.80
N GLN A 283 15.42 9.11 1.84
CA GLN A 283 15.95 8.97 3.20
C GLN A 283 15.36 7.76 3.95
N ALA A 284 14.34 7.11 3.38
CA ALA A 284 13.66 5.94 3.93
C ALA A 284 14.51 4.66 3.90
N ALA A 285 14.13 3.69 4.75
CA ALA A 285 14.80 2.39 4.87
C ALA A 285 14.81 1.57 3.56
N SER A 286 13.82 1.77 2.68
CA SER A 286 13.83 1.26 1.30
C SER A 286 14.39 2.35 0.37
N PRO A 287 15.66 2.25 -0.07
CA PRO A 287 16.25 3.28 -0.90
C PRO A 287 15.62 3.27 -2.29
N SER A 288 15.24 4.45 -2.74
CA SER A 288 14.78 4.73 -4.09
C SER A 288 15.46 5.99 -4.62
N CYS A 289 15.47 6.15 -5.93
CA CYS A 289 15.97 7.34 -6.62
C CYS A 289 14.91 7.80 -7.63
N ALA A 290 14.49 9.06 -7.58
CA ALA A 290 13.62 9.66 -8.58
C ALA A 290 14.43 10.52 -9.55
N LEU A 291 14.20 10.34 -10.86
CA LEU A 291 14.75 11.21 -11.90
C LEU A 291 13.78 12.38 -12.10
N THR A 292 14.10 13.54 -11.54
CA THR A 292 13.22 14.69 -11.47
C THR A 292 13.60 15.79 -12.44
N ILE A 293 12.60 16.59 -12.83
CA ILE A 293 12.73 17.82 -13.61
C ILE A 293 11.80 18.88 -13.03
N ARG A 294 12.20 20.14 -13.07
CA ARG A 294 11.40 21.24 -12.51
C ARG A 294 10.60 21.96 -13.59
N ARG A 295 9.37 22.32 -13.23
CA ARG A 295 8.48 23.18 -14.01
C ARG A 295 7.80 24.19 -13.09
N GLY A 296 8.36 25.41 -13.03
CA GLY A 296 7.99 26.35 -11.98
C GLY A 296 8.14 25.67 -10.63
N LYS A 297 7.08 25.69 -9.81
CA LYS A 297 7.08 25.06 -8.49
C LYS A 297 6.96 23.55 -8.45
N GLN A 298 6.66 22.94 -9.58
CA GLN A 298 6.39 21.51 -9.65
C GLN A 298 7.67 20.75 -9.97
N SER A 299 8.01 19.77 -9.14
CA SER A 299 8.94 18.69 -9.50
C SER A 299 8.15 17.57 -10.16
N LEU A 300 8.57 17.08 -11.32
CA LEU A 300 7.98 15.95 -12.02
C LEU A 300 9.04 14.86 -12.20
N ASN A 301 8.65 13.59 -12.14
CA ASN A 301 9.55 12.48 -12.43
C ASN A 301 8.88 11.46 -13.35
N MET A 302 9.58 11.08 -14.41
CA MET A 302 9.10 10.05 -15.36
C MET A 302 9.15 8.67 -14.73
N VAL A 303 10.21 8.40 -13.94
CA VAL A 303 10.45 7.12 -13.30
C VAL A 303 10.92 7.31 -11.87
N ARG A 304 10.67 6.30 -11.03
CA ARG A 304 11.30 6.11 -9.73
C ARG A 304 11.97 4.74 -9.71
N LEU A 305 13.26 4.73 -9.44
CA LEU A 305 14.09 3.53 -9.34
C LEU A 305 14.05 3.04 -7.91
N TYR A 306 13.59 1.81 -7.71
CA TYR A 306 13.75 1.05 -6.48
C TYR A 306 14.91 0.06 -6.64
N THR A 307 15.27 -0.64 -5.57
CA THR A 307 16.39 -1.58 -5.61
C THR A 307 16.18 -2.73 -6.60
N THR A 308 14.95 -3.08 -6.98
CA THR A 308 14.65 -4.19 -7.90
C THR A 308 13.72 -3.82 -9.06
N THR A 309 13.05 -2.67 -9.01
CA THR A 309 12.04 -2.27 -9.98
C THR A 309 12.17 -0.81 -10.39
N VAL A 310 11.75 -0.52 -11.62
CA VAL A 310 11.51 0.84 -12.10
C VAL A 310 10.00 1.07 -12.10
N GLU A 311 9.54 2.06 -11.34
CA GLU A 311 8.15 2.49 -11.29
C GLU A 311 7.92 3.67 -12.25
N VAL A 312 6.79 3.64 -12.97
CA VAL A 312 6.30 4.77 -13.77
C VAL A 312 5.10 5.39 -13.03
N PRO A 313 5.22 6.57 -12.42
CA PRO A 313 4.24 7.07 -11.45
C PRO A 313 3.09 7.82 -12.14
N PHE A 314 2.34 7.16 -13.03
CA PHE A 314 1.22 7.79 -13.73
C PHE A 314 0.15 8.34 -12.78
N GLY A 315 -0.07 7.68 -11.63
CA GLY A 315 -0.97 8.15 -10.58
C GLY A 315 -0.58 9.51 -10.00
N THR A 316 0.71 9.85 -9.99
CA THR A 316 1.21 11.17 -9.61
C THR A 316 1.17 12.14 -10.79
N LEU A 317 1.56 11.68 -11.99
CA LEU A 317 1.60 12.49 -13.20
C LEU A 317 0.20 12.98 -13.63
N LYS A 318 -0.87 12.24 -13.35
CA LYS A 318 -2.25 12.62 -13.73
C LYS A 318 -2.75 13.94 -13.12
N ASN A 319 -2.04 14.48 -12.13
CA ASN A 319 -2.35 15.76 -11.48
C ASN A 319 -1.29 16.84 -11.79
N ARG A 320 -0.41 16.62 -12.77
CA ARG A 320 0.73 17.50 -13.07
C ARG A 320 0.83 17.76 -14.57
N ARG A 321 0.79 19.03 -14.97
CA ARG A 321 0.89 19.41 -16.38
C ARG A 321 2.26 19.05 -16.98
N PRO A 322 2.33 18.52 -18.22
CA PRO A 322 1.21 18.29 -19.15
C PRO A 322 0.52 16.92 -19.03
N PHE A 323 0.96 16.10 -18.08
CA PHE A 323 0.48 14.72 -17.92
C PHE A 323 -0.86 14.60 -17.20
N ASP A 324 -1.45 15.72 -16.78
CA ASP A 324 -2.87 15.79 -16.44
C ASP A 324 -3.74 15.45 -17.66
N ASN A 325 -3.30 15.79 -18.87
CA ASN A 325 -3.87 15.27 -20.11
C ASN A 325 -3.54 13.76 -20.26
N PRO A 326 -4.55 12.87 -20.33
CA PRO A 326 -4.33 11.44 -20.50
C PRO A 326 -3.58 11.05 -21.80
N GLU A 327 -3.62 11.88 -22.85
CA GLU A 327 -2.88 11.62 -24.10
C GLU A 327 -1.37 11.60 -23.89
N PHE A 328 -0.82 12.49 -23.06
CA PHE A 328 0.61 12.49 -22.73
C PHE A 328 1.00 11.25 -21.90
N ARG A 329 0.11 10.79 -21.01
CA ARG A 329 0.36 9.56 -20.25
C ARG A 329 0.31 8.32 -21.16
N GLU A 330 -0.60 8.31 -22.12
CA GLU A 330 -0.68 7.24 -23.13
C GLU A 330 0.52 7.25 -24.07
N GLU A 331 0.99 8.42 -24.52
CA GLU A 331 2.21 8.52 -25.34
C GLU A 331 3.44 8.02 -24.56
N LEU A 332 3.59 8.40 -23.29
CA LEU A 332 4.66 7.88 -22.43
C LEU A 332 4.58 6.35 -22.29
N ARG A 333 3.37 5.80 -22.11
CA ARG A 333 3.14 4.35 -22.03
C ARG A 333 3.55 3.66 -23.33
N GLN A 334 3.16 4.20 -24.48
CA GLN A 334 3.49 3.63 -25.79
C GLN A 334 4.99 3.63 -26.03
N ARG A 335 5.68 4.76 -25.76
CA ARG A 335 7.14 4.86 -25.88
C ARG A 335 7.87 3.82 -25.02
N LEU A 336 7.48 3.67 -23.75
CA LEU A 336 8.08 2.66 -22.87
C LEU A 336 7.82 1.22 -23.35
N ASN A 337 6.64 0.95 -23.92
CA ASN A 337 6.29 -0.36 -24.48
C ASN A 337 7.02 -0.70 -25.79
N GLU A 338 7.78 0.22 -26.40
CA GLU A 338 8.66 -0.08 -27.54
C GLU A 338 9.88 -0.90 -27.10
N ALA A 339 10.24 -0.85 -25.81
CA ALA A 339 11.33 -1.62 -25.24
C ALA A 339 10.98 -3.12 -25.16
N PRO A 340 11.87 -4.03 -25.59
CA PRO A 340 11.67 -5.46 -25.39
C PRO A 340 11.46 -5.80 -23.92
N GLY A 341 10.38 -6.52 -23.60
CA GLY A 341 10.09 -6.98 -22.24
C GLY A 341 9.39 -5.98 -21.31
N ILE A 342 9.18 -4.73 -21.75
CA ILE A 342 8.32 -3.78 -21.04
C ILE A 342 6.90 -3.86 -21.60
N ASP A 343 5.95 -4.29 -20.76
CA ASP A 343 4.53 -4.27 -21.08
C ASP A 343 3.76 -3.55 -19.98
N ILE A 344 3.42 -2.29 -20.25
CA ILE A 344 2.55 -1.48 -19.41
C ILE A 344 1.13 -1.49 -20.00
N PRO A 345 0.14 -2.10 -19.32
CA PRO A 345 -1.24 -2.11 -19.77
C PRO A 345 -1.87 -0.71 -19.76
N ALA A 346 -2.73 -0.41 -20.74
CA ALA A 346 -3.50 0.85 -20.79
C ALA A 346 -4.37 1.08 -19.55
N THR A 347 -4.80 0.01 -18.86
CA THR A 347 -5.56 0.09 -17.60
C THR A 347 -4.75 0.64 -16.41
N ARG A 348 -3.44 0.82 -16.56
CA ARG A 348 -2.53 1.30 -15.51
C ARG A 348 -2.13 2.77 -15.65
N LEU A 349 -2.72 3.52 -16.59
CA LEU A 349 -2.45 4.95 -16.83
C LEU A 349 -2.79 5.89 -15.66
N GLU A 350 -3.41 5.40 -14.59
CA GLU A 350 -3.67 6.17 -13.37
C GLU A 350 -3.02 5.55 -12.12
N LEU A 351 -2.16 4.56 -12.31
CA LEU A 351 -1.54 3.76 -11.26
C LEU A 351 -0.01 3.90 -11.34
N TYR A 352 0.69 2.93 -10.75
CA TYR A 352 2.15 2.90 -10.62
C TYR A 352 2.68 1.57 -11.18
N PRO A 353 2.55 1.33 -12.50
CA PRO A 353 3.11 0.13 -13.11
C PRO A 353 4.64 0.11 -12.97
N THR A 354 5.20 -1.11 -12.95
CA THR A 354 6.63 -1.34 -12.74
C THR A 354 7.19 -2.34 -13.73
N PHE A 355 8.45 -2.18 -14.11
CA PHE A 355 9.27 -3.21 -14.76
C PHE A 355 10.54 -3.49 -13.94
N LYS A 356 11.28 -4.57 -14.23
CA LYS A 356 12.47 -4.93 -13.44
C LYS A 356 13.61 -3.97 -13.74
N ILE A 357 14.35 -3.55 -12.70
CA ILE A 357 15.49 -2.64 -12.89
C ILE A 357 16.65 -3.30 -13.65
N ALA A 358 16.76 -4.62 -13.59
CA ALA A 358 17.73 -5.40 -14.35
C ALA A 358 17.55 -5.27 -15.88
N GLU A 359 16.35 -4.96 -16.37
CA GLU A 359 16.14 -4.77 -17.83
C GLU A 359 16.96 -3.59 -18.38
N LEU A 360 17.38 -2.64 -17.52
CA LEU A 360 18.24 -1.52 -17.94
C LEU A 360 19.64 -1.95 -18.40
N THR A 361 20.04 -3.22 -18.21
CA THR A 361 21.29 -3.73 -18.79
C THR A 361 21.17 -4.03 -20.27
N GLU A 362 19.95 -4.21 -20.78
CA GLU A 362 19.70 -4.46 -22.20
C GLU A 362 19.77 -3.14 -22.98
N PRO A 363 20.62 -3.04 -24.02
CA PRO A 363 20.83 -1.79 -24.75
C PRO A 363 19.55 -1.18 -25.32
N ASP A 364 18.65 -2.01 -25.85
CA ASP A 364 17.39 -1.54 -26.46
C ASP A 364 16.46 -0.94 -25.39
N VAL A 365 16.33 -1.60 -24.24
CA VAL A 365 15.54 -1.09 -23.10
C VAL A 365 16.14 0.21 -22.56
N TYR A 366 17.47 0.25 -22.39
CA TYR A 366 18.17 1.44 -21.92
C TYR A 366 17.94 2.63 -22.85
N ASN A 367 18.08 2.43 -24.16
CA ASN A 367 17.87 3.47 -25.17
C ASN A 367 16.43 3.98 -25.17
N THR A 368 15.43 3.08 -25.11
CA THR A 368 14.02 3.48 -25.04
C THR A 368 13.71 4.29 -23.79
N VAL A 369 14.26 3.92 -22.62
CA VAL A 369 14.09 4.69 -21.38
C VAL A 369 14.73 6.08 -21.50
N VAL A 370 15.94 6.16 -22.08
CA VAL A 370 16.62 7.43 -22.35
C VAL A 370 15.82 8.30 -23.30
N GLU A 371 15.36 7.79 -24.44
CA GLU A 371 14.54 8.53 -25.41
C GLU A 371 13.20 8.99 -24.80
N SER A 372 12.61 8.16 -23.94
CA SER A 372 11.41 8.53 -23.18
C SER A 372 11.69 9.67 -22.19
N LEU A 373 12.84 9.65 -21.51
CA LEU A 373 13.26 10.76 -20.62
C LEU A 373 13.50 12.05 -21.39
N ILE A 374 14.06 11.97 -22.60
CA ILE A 374 14.22 13.12 -23.51
C ILE A 374 12.85 13.72 -23.82
N TRP A 375 11.93 12.91 -24.35
CA TRP A 375 10.60 13.36 -24.71
C TRP A 375 9.82 13.90 -23.50
N PHE A 376 9.95 13.25 -22.33
CA PHE A 376 9.34 13.69 -21.09
C PHE A 376 9.83 15.08 -20.69
N SER A 377 11.16 15.28 -20.71
CA SER A 377 11.80 16.57 -20.43
C SER A 377 11.34 17.66 -21.40
N ASP A 378 11.33 17.35 -22.69
CA ASP A 378 10.94 18.30 -23.73
C ASP A 378 9.45 18.66 -23.60
N SER A 379 8.58 17.68 -23.32
CA SER A 379 7.14 17.90 -23.09
C SER A 379 6.86 18.79 -21.89
N VAL A 380 7.65 18.65 -20.81
CA VAL A 380 7.55 19.49 -19.61
C VAL A 380 7.97 20.94 -19.89
N HIS A 381 9.01 21.14 -20.70
CA HIS A 381 9.57 22.45 -21.01
C HIS A 381 8.89 23.16 -22.18
N ASP A 382 8.13 22.45 -23.01
CA ASP A 382 7.41 23.04 -24.15
C ASP A 382 6.42 24.13 -23.67
N PRO A 383 6.60 25.39 -24.11
CA PRO A 383 5.67 26.47 -23.80
C PRO A 383 4.24 26.22 -24.27
N ALA A 384 4.03 25.42 -25.32
CA ALA A 384 2.72 25.07 -25.86
C ALA A 384 1.92 24.14 -24.94
N ASN A 385 2.61 23.42 -24.05
CA ASN A 385 2.03 22.45 -23.12
C ASN A 385 1.72 23.06 -21.73
N ARG A 386 1.59 24.39 -21.64
CA ARG A 386 1.42 25.17 -20.39
C ARG A 386 0.02 25.13 -19.81
#